data_AF-A0A0F9QGG4-F1
#
_entry.id   AF-A0A0F9QGG4-F1
#
_cell.length_a   1.000
_cell.length_b   1.000
_cell.length_c   1.000
_cell.angle_alpha   90.00
_cell.angle_beta   90.00
_cell.angle_gamma   90.00
#
_symmetry.space_group_name_H-M   'P 1'
#
loop_
_entity.id
_entity.type
_entity.pdbx_description
1 polymer ?
#
loop_
_entity_poly.entity_id
_entity_poly.type
_entity_poly.pdbx_seq_one_letter_code
_entity_poly.pdbx_strand_id
1 'polypeptide(L)'
;MAERREFAQKYKKLWKSLASWLKNSSGWKVAGVAKEGSHRNGNFKDKSDLDMNFWISESYQKQKVYNDIIPKLRKAYPGSKVQKGTSENVIKFTFNGMKVDIILFT
;
A
#
# COMPACT_ATOMS: atom_id res chain seq x y z
N MET A 1 11.43 -12.08 20.75
CA MET A 1 10.45 -10.97 20.91
C MET A 1 10.91 -9.64 20.29
N ALA A 2 12.22 -9.30 20.29
CA ALA A 2 12.74 -8.04 19.75
C ALA A 2 12.52 -7.90 18.22
N GLU A 3 12.81 -8.96 17.45
CA GLU A 3 12.66 -8.95 15.98
C GLU A 3 11.23 -8.66 15.51
N ARG A 4 10.22 -9.17 16.23
CA ARG A 4 8.79 -8.87 15.95
C ARG A 4 8.48 -7.39 16.12
N ARG A 5 9.03 -6.75 17.17
CA ARG A 5 8.82 -5.32 17.44
C ARG A 5 9.51 -4.45 16.39
N GLU A 6 10.73 -4.79 15.99
CA GLU A 6 11.45 -4.07 14.94
C GLU A 6 10.76 -4.19 13.58
N PHE A 7 10.29 -5.39 13.22
CA PHE A 7 9.55 -5.62 11.99
C PHE A 7 8.24 -4.84 11.95
N ALA A 8 7.47 -4.84 13.05
CA ALA A 8 6.26 -4.04 13.19
C ALA A 8 6.53 -2.52 13.07
N GLN A 9 7.65 -2.03 13.60
CA GLN A 9 8.06 -0.63 13.41
C GLN A 9 8.40 -0.31 11.95
N LYS A 10 9.12 -1.21 11.27
CA LYS A 10 9.42 -1.07 9.83
C LYS A 10 8.14 -1.01 8.99
N TYR A 11 7.17 -1.88 9.26
CA TYR A 11 5.85 -1.84 8.63
C TYR A 11 5.09 -0.54 8.93
N LYS A 12 5.09 -0.09 10.19
CA LYS A 12 4.45 1.17 10.58
C LYS A 12 5.06 2.36 9.83
N LYS A 13 6.39 2.38 9.69
CA LYS A 13 7.12 3.42 8.94
C LYS A 13 6.77 3.36 7.45
N LEU A 14 6.78 2.16 6.85
CA LEU A 14 6.43 1.96 5.44
C LEU A 14 4.98 2.39 5.16
N TRP A 15 4.03 1.98 6.00
CA TRP A 15 2.62 2.38 5.86
C TRP A 15 2.45 3.90 5.92
N LYS A 16 3.09 4.57 6.90
CA LYS A 16 3.02 6.03 6.99
C LYS A 16 3.60 6.70 5.74
N SER A 17 4.72 6.18 5.23
CA SER A 17 5.36 6.67 4.00
C SER A 17 4.44 6.52 2.79
N LEU A 18 3.88 5.32 2.59
CA LEU A 18 2.96 5.03 1.49
C LEU A 18 1.66 5.84 1.59
N ALA A 19 1.08 5.96 2.78
CA ALA A 19 -0.13 6.76 3.01
C ALA A 19 0.10 8.24 2.72
N SER A 20 1.24 8.79 3.16
CA SER A 20 1.63 10.18 2.85
C SER A 20 1.84 10.36 1.35
N TRP A 21 2.53 9.42 0.71
CA TRP A 21 2.76 9.47 -0.74
C TRP A 21 1.46 9.39 -1.54
N LEU A 22 0.53 8.50 -1.16
CA LEU A 22 -0.77 8.40 -1.82
C LEU A 22 -1.56 9.71 -1.73
N LYS A 23 -1.54 10.37 -0.56
CA LYS A 23 -2.28 11.62 -0.35
C LYS A 23 -1.65 12.82 -1.06
N ASN A 24 -0.32 12.90 -1.11
CA ASN A 24 0.38 14.12 -1.49
C ASN A 24 1.12 14.04 -2.84
N SER A 25 1.36 12.84 -3.36
CA SER A 25 2.28 12.62 -4.49
C SER A 25 1.76 11.65 -5.55
N SER A 26 0.61 11.00 -5.33
CA SER A 26 -0.01 10.13 -6.35
C SER A 26 -0.52 10.93 -7.57
N GLY A 27 -0.89 12.20 -7.35
CA GLY A 27 -1.58 13.04 -8.35
C GLY A 27 -3.09 12.80 -8.39
N TRP A 28 -3.64 11.98 -7.50
CA TRP A 28 -5.07 11.73 -7.35
C TRP A 28 -5.60 12.38 -6.07
N LYS A 29 -6.85 12.85 -6.10
CA LYS A 29 -7.48 13.40 -4.90
C LYS A 29 -7.91 12.28 -3.95
N VAL A 30 -6.99 11.83 -3.11
CA VAL A 30 -7.23 10.73 -2.14
C VAL A 30 -8.00 11.26 -0.93
N ALA A 31 -9.22 10.77 -0.71
CA ALA A 31 -10.05 11.12 0.46
C ALA A 31 -9.56 10.42 1.74
N GLY A 32 -8.83 9.32 1.64
CA GLY A 32 -8.25 8.68 2.82
C GLY A 32 -7.50 7.39 2.52
N VAL A 33 -6.78 6.94 3.54
CA VAL A 33 -5.98 5.72 3.53
C VAL A 33 -6.15 5.03 4.86
N ALA A 34 -6.49 3.74 4.87
CA ALA A 34 -6.63 2.93 6.07
C ALA A 34 -5.79 1.66 6.00
N LYS A 35 -5.55 1.09 7.18
CA LYS A 35 -5.02 -0.27 7.31
C LYS A 35 -6.18 -1.25 7.31
N GLU A 36 -6.03 -2.34 6.60
CA GLU A 36 -6.98 -3.46 6.65
C GLU A 36 -6.26 -4.75 7.08
N GLY A 37 -7.04 -5.83 7.27
CA GLY A 37 -6.52 -7.17 7.47
C GLY A 37 -5.91 -7.45 8.84
N SER A 38 -5.01 -8.45 8.85
CA SER A 38 -4.46 -9.03 10.08
C SER A 38 -3.66 -8.04 10.94
N HIS A 39 -3.08 -7.01 10.32
CA HIS A 39 -2.39 -5.91 11.01
C HIS A 39 -3.34 -4.92 11.69
N ARG A 40 -4.61 -4.83 11.27
CA ARG A 40 -5.67 -4.09 11.99
C ARG A 40 -6.18 -4.88 13.20
N ASN A 41 -6.29 -6.20 13.08
CA ASN A 41 -6.88 -7.08 14.10
C ASN A 41 -5.87 -7.65 15.11
N GLY A 42 -4.57 -7.33 14.99
CA GLY A 42 -3.53 -7.81 15.91
C GLY A 42 -3.18 -9.31 15.78
N ASN A 43 -3.77 -10.01 14.81
CA ASN A 43 -3.62 -11.46 14.60
C ASN A 43 -2.63 -11.81 13.47
N PHE A 44 -1.68 -10.93 13.17
CA PHE A 44 -0.72 -11.18 12.08
C PHE A 44 0.27 -12.29 12.47
N LYS A 45 0.46 -13.26 11.56
CA LYS A 45 1.58 -14.21 11.64
C LYS A 45 2.87 -13.46 11.27
N ASP A 46 4.03 -13.94 11.71
CA ASP A 46 5.31 -13.36 11.29
C ASP A 46 5.38 -13.34 9.75
N LYS A 47 5.67 -12.15 9.19
CA LYS A 47 5.73 -11.88 7.73
C LYS A 47 4.39 -11.80 6.98
N SER A 48 3.26 -11.60 7.66
CA SER A 48 1.99 -11.30 6.98
C SER A 48 2.06 -10.00 6.18
N ASP A 49 1.52 -10.05 4.95
CA ASP A 49 1.38 -8.92 4.05
C ASP A 49 0.54 -7.82 4.71
N LEU A 50 0.88 -6.55 4.46
CA LEU A 50 0.14 -5.41 4.99
C LEU A 50 -0.91 -4.96 3.98
N ASP A 51 -2.17 -4.97 4.39
CA ASP A 51 -3.27 -4.50 3.55
C ASP A 51 -3.49 -3.00 3.78
N MET A 52 -3.47 -2.23 2.70
CA MET A 52 -3.65 -0.78 2.72
C MET A 52 -4.74 -0.38 1.73
N ASN A 53 -5.84 0.15 2.25
CA ASN A 53 -6.93 0.65 1.43
C ASN A 53 -6.78 2.15 1.23
N PHE A 54 -7.12 2.63 0.04
CA PHE A 54 -7.25 4.04 -0.25
C PHE A 54 -8.48 4.32 -1.12
N TRP A 55 -9.01 5.52 -1.02
CA TRP A 55 -10.21 5.97 -1.75
C TRP A 55 -9.96 7.33 -2.39
N ILE A 56 -10.49 7.51 -3.59
CA ILE A 56 -10.37 8.74 -4.38
C ILE A 56 -11.71 9.48 -4.30
N SER A 57 -11.66 10.78 -4.02
CA SER A 57 -12.84 11.61 -3.74
C SER A 57 -13.58 12.13 -4.98
N GLU A 58 -12.98 11.96 -6.15
CA GLU A 58 -13.49 12.46 -7.43
C GLU A 58 -13.91 11.27 -8.32
N SER A 59 -14.59 11.53 -9.42
CA SER A 59 -14.91 10.46 -10.38
C SER A 59 -13.62 9.94 -11.04
N TYR A 60 -13.43 8.62 -11.03
CA TYR A 60 -12.25 7.99 -11.61
C TYR A 60 -12.60 6.71 -12.36
N GLN A 61 -11.76 6.36 -13.32
CA GLN A 61 -11.72 5.01 -13.89
C GLN A 61 -10.60 4.23 -13.22
N LYS A 62 -10.95 3.11 -12.57
CA LYS A 62 -10.01 2.24 -11.84
C LYS A 62 -8.74 1.96 -12.63
N GLN A 63 -8.88 1.55 -13.89
CA GLN A 63 -7.76 1.20 -14.75
C GLN A 63 -6.80 2.37 -14.99
N LYS A 64 -7.33 3.59 -15.11
CA LYS A 64 -6.52 4.81 -15.24
C LYS A 64 -5.72 5.09 -13.97
N VAL A 65 -6.33 4.93 -12.81
CA VAL A 65 -5.66 5.07 -11.50
C VAL A 65 -4.50 4.08 -11.39
N TYR A 66 -4.72 2.80 -11.72
CA TYR A 66 -3.67 1.78 -11.65
C TYR A 66 -2.51 2.02 -12.61
N ASN A 67 -2.84 2.30 -13.88
CA ASN A 67 -1.84 2.54 -14.91
C ASN A 67 -0.96 3.75 -14.58
N ASP A 68 -1.48 4.71 -13.82
CA ASP A 68 -0.76 5.90 -13.40
C ASP A 68 0.02 5.69 -12.07
N ILE A 69 -0.61 5.08 -11.06
CA ILE A 69 0.00 4.88 -9.73
C ILE A 69 1.16 3.86 -9.78
N ILE A 70 1.03 2.75 -10.51
CA ILE A 70 2.05 1.69 -10.56
C ILE A 70 3.43 2.22 -11.01
N PRO A 71 3.59 2.90 -12.15
CA PRO A 71 4.89 3.43 -12.57
C PRO A 71 5.40 4.52 -11.62
N LYS A 72 4.51 5.38 -11.09
CA LYS A 72 4.88 6.40 -10.11
C LYS A 72 5.39 5.81 -8.81
N LEU A 73 4.78 4.73 -8.31
CA LEU A 73 5.25 4.00 -7.13
C LEU A 73 6.63 3.38 -7.37
N ARG A 74 6.86 2.76 -8.52
CA ARG A 74 8.19 2.21 -8.88
C ARG A 74 9.26 3.30 -8.90
N LYS A 75 8.93 4.50 -9.40
CA LYS A 75 9.83 5.65 -9.41
C LYS A 75 10.09 6.21 -8.01
N ALA A 76 9.06 6.29 -7.17
CA ALA A 76 9.16 6.83 -5.81
C ALA A 76 9.91 5.89 -4.84
N TYR A 77 9.84 4.58 -5.08
CA TYR A 77 10.49 3.55 -4.26
C TYR A 77 11.44 2.72 -5.14
N PRO A 78 12.64 3.22 -5.46
CA PRO A 78 13.60 2.50 -6.28
C PRO A 78 13.97 1.16 -5.63
N GLY A 79 14.00 0.08 -6.41
CA GLY A 79 14.20 -1.28 -5.91
C GLY A 79 12.93 -1.96 -5.36
N SER A 80 11.77 -1.29 -5.39
CA SER A 80 10.48 -1.92 -5.12
C SER A 80 10.02 -2.80 -6.29
N LYS A 81 9.32 -3.89 -5.97
CA LYS A 81 8.55 -4.68 -6.93
C LYS A 81 7.09 -4.28 -6.82
N VAL A 82 6.56 -3.65 -7.86
CA VAL A 82 5.16 -3.20 -7.91
C VAL A 82 4.47 -3.89 -9.08
N GLN A 83 3.37 -4.60 -8.82
CA GLN A 83 2.65 -5.40 -9.82
C GLN A 83 1.15 -5.33 -9.57
N LYS A 84 0.35 -5.46 -10.63
CA LYS A 84 -1.10 -5.63 -10.47
C LYS A 84 -1.36 -7.01 -9.86
N GLY A 85 -2.18 -7.06 -8.81
CA GLY A 85 -2.66 -8.30 -8.23
C GLY A 85 -3.59 -9.05 -9.17
N THR A 86 -3.83 -10.32 -8.87
CA THR A 86 -4.79 -11.18 -9.59
C THR A 86 -6.23 -10.69 -9.43
N SER A 87 -6.56 -10.09 -8.29
CA SER A 87 -7.83 -9.41 -8.05
C SER A 87 -7.82 -8.02 -8.67
N GLU A 88 -8.93 -7.61 -9.30
CA GLU A 88 -9.02 -6.38 -10.11
C GLU A 88 -8.70 -5.09 -9.36
N ASN A 89 -8.74 -5.11 -8.02
CA ASN A 89 -8.59 -3.93 -7.18
C ASN A 89 -7.27 -3.83 -6.39
N VAL A 90 -6.28 -4.70 -6.62
CA VAL A 90 -5.08 -4.80 -5.76
C VAL A 90 -3.80 -4.46 -6.52
N ILE A 91 -2.94 -3.65 -5.92
CA ILE A 91 -1.54 -3.45 -6.33
C ILE A 91 -0.65 -4.15 -5.30
N LYS A 92 0.08 -5.16 -5.74
CA LYS A 92 1.09 -5.85 -4.93
C LYS A 92 2.38 -5.03 -4.94
N PHE A 93 2.76 -4.52 -3.78
CA PHE A 93 3.97 -3.75 -3.56
C PHE A 93 4.91 -4.52 -2.65
N THR A 94 6.18 -4.63 -3.02
CA THR A 94 7.22 -5.25 -2.17
C THR A 94 8.43 -4.35 -2.12
N PHE A 95 8.89 -4.03 -0.90
CA PHE A 95 10.06 -3.17 -0.69
C PHE A 95 10.83 -3.65 0.55
N ASN A 96 12.14 -3.87 0.40
CA ASN A 96 13.02 -4.35 1.48
C ASN A 96 12.47 -5.60 2.22
N GLY A 97 11.91 -6.55 1.46
CA GLY A 97 11.34 -7.80 2.00
C GLY A 97 9.97 -7.64 2.68
N MET A 98 9.42 -6.42 2.76
CA MET A 98 8.06 -6.16 3.24
C MET A 98 7.08 -6.17 2.08
N LYS A 99 5.95 -6.85 2.26
CA LYS A 99 4.88 -6.96 1.26
C LYS A 99 3.69 -6.13 1.70
N VAL A 100 3.14 -5.37 0.77
CA VAL A 100 2.01 -4.47 0.97
C VAL A 100 1.03 -4.67 -0.18
N ASP A 101 -0.20 -5.01 0.13
CA ASP A 101 -1.29 -5.05 -0.83
C ASP A 101 -2.04 -3.73 -0.74
N ILE A 102 -1.98 -2.93 -1.80
CA ILE A 102 -2.60 -1.62 -1.89
C ILE A 102 -3.91 -1.76 -2.66
N ILE A 103 -5.03 -1.51 -1.99
CA ILE A 103 -6.37 -1.76 -2.50
C ILE A 103 -7.07 -0.44 -2.75
N LEU A 104 -7.57 -0.24 -3.97
CA LEU A 104 -8.45 0.89 -4.26
C LEU A 104 -9.87 0.52 -3.84
N PHE A 105 -10.38 1.20 -2.83
CA PHE A 105 -11.75 1.07 -2.39
C PHE A 105 -12.64 1.95 -3.26
N THR A 106 -13.78 1.40 -3.70
CA THR A 106 -14.82 2.10 -4.46
C THR A 106 -15.89 2.64 -3.57
#